data_AF-A0A1B6CAW2-F1
#
_entry.id   AF-A0A1B6CAW2-F1
#
_cell.length_a   1.000
_cell.length_b   1.000
_cell.length_c   1.000
_cell.angle_alpha   90.00
_cell.angle_beta   90.00
_cell.angle_gamma   90.00
#
_symmetry.space_group_name_H-M   'P 1'
#
loop_
_entity.id
_entity.type
_entity.pdbx_description
1 polymer ?
#
loop_
_entity_poly.entity_id
_entity_poly.type
_entity_poly.pdbx_seq_one_letter_code
_entity_poly.pdbx_strand_id
1 'polypeptide(L)'
;MSDTENKDSTEIRCHEQAKGGLKFDVILAEPAGTPPKPIQPLTNSKSSENIKENIEEKLKAADERRLSLEANKMAVLAAKLSKIEEASKKKDEQNNVFVTQTKEALDQKMELYSENREAYISDLKNKLRDHLVGVDKARKIFEKQTEEIKAEIDEKLKQAKVQRDENIKKIQDRLKQHEEQAKRVREALDEKVKKCELEIKNKLQQAKERREIMEKEQIEKLRLQNTIRKTHSTEIRLNLENERLSIEDITEKLKIAEQKRQKELEKKLEKSRENERRAEMVRQNKEKISSQEEEQETASSG
;
A
#
# COMPACT_ATOMS: atom_id res chain seq x y z
N MET A 1 -111.57 -144.84 117.90
CA MET A 1 -111.76 -143.71 118.83
C MET A 1 -110.49 -142.89 118.72
N SER A 2 -110.50 -141.84 117.90
CA SER A 2 -110.94 -140.48 118.29
C SER A 2 -109.87 -139.87 119.23
N ASP A 3 -109.31 -138.69 119.03
CA ASP A 3 -109.83 -137.48 118.41
C ASP A 3 -108.72 -136.60 117.81
N THR A 4 -109.11 -135.87 116.78
CA THR A 4 -108.71 -134.52 116.33
C THR A 4 -108.03 -133.59 117.33
N GLU A 5 -107.03 -132.83 116.87
CA GLU A 5 -107.06 -131.35 116.97
C GLU A 5 -106.10 -130.64 115.97
N ASN A 6 -106.57 -129.49 115.51
CA ASN A 6 -106.18 -128.72 114.32
C ASN A 6 -105.38 -127.45 114.72
N LYS A 7 -104.37 -127.03 113.94
CA LYS A 7 -103.84 -125.65 113.98
C LYS A 7 -102.99 -125.26 112.75
N ASP A 8 -103.62 -125.10 111.59
CA ASP A 8 -103.10 -124.22 110.53
C ASP A 8 -103.68 -122.81 110.73
N SER A 9 -102.86 -121.81 111.07
CA SER A 9 -103.29 -120.41 111.11
C SER A 9 -102.62 -119.61 109.97
N THR A 10 -103.39 -119.30 108.92
CA THR A 10 -103.01 -118.37 107.85
C THR A 10 -102.94 -116.93 108.38
N GLU A 11 -101.82 -116.22 108.18
CA GLU A 11 -101.63 -114.81 108.55
C GLU A 11 -101.77 -113.91 107.32
N ILE A 12 -102.64 -112.90 107.37
CA ILE A 12 -102.82 -111.92 106.30
C ILE A 12 -102.31 -110.55 106.75
N ARG A 13 -101.31 -110.02 106.05
CA ARG A 13 -100.76 -108.67 106.29
C ARG A 13 -101.25 -107.70 105.22
N CYS A 14 -102.16 -106.81 105.60
CA CYS A 14 -102.67 -105.77 104.71
C CYS A 14 -101.71 -104.57 104.65
N HIS A 15 -101.43 -104.08 103.45
CA HIS A 15 -100.61 -102.88 103.23
C HIS A 15 -101.41 -101.86 102.40
N GLU A 16 -101.98 -100.84 103.05
CA GLU A 16 -102.65 -99.72 102.40
C GLU A 16 -101.63 -98.82 101.69
N GLN A 17 -101.30 -99.17 100.45
CA GLN A 17 -100.51 -98.33 99.56
C GLN A 17 -101.09 -98.39 98.14
N ALA A 18 -102.28 -97.81 97.94
CA ALA A 18 -102.64 -96.99 96.77
C ALA A 18 -104.13 -96.61 96.79
N LYS A 19 -104.43 -95.41 96.29
CA LYS A 19 -105.77 -94.78 96.22
C LYS A 19 -106.60 -95.42 95.07
N GLY A 20 -107.06 -96.65 95.27
CA GLY A 20 -107.86 -97.37 94.27
C GLY A 20 -108.00 -98.89 94.44
N GLY A 21 -107.44 -99.49 95.51
CA GLY A 21 -107.63 -100.91 95.82
C GLY A 21 -106.74 -101.37 96.97
N LEU A 22 -107.24 -102.30 97.80
CA LEU A 22 -106.50 -102.84 98.95
C LEU A 22 -105.64 -104.02 98.50
N LYS A 23 -104.32 -103.98 98.79
CA LYS A 23 -103.45 -105.15 98.64
C LYS A 23 -103.11 -105.74 100.00
N PHE A 24 -103.07 -107.05 100.08
CA PHE A 24 -102.66 -107.78 101.26
C PHE A 24 -101.80 -108.97 100.86
N ASP A 25 -100.79 -109.24 101.66
CA ASP A 25 -99.94 -110.42 101.50
C ASP A 25 -100.53 -111.52 102.39
N VAL A 26 -100.89 -112.65 101.77
CA VAL A 26 -101.35 -113.85 102.48
C VAL A 26 -100.16 -114.77 102.70
N ILE A 27 -99.77 -114.93 103.95
CA ILE A 27 -98.65 -115.78 104.34
C ILE A 27 -99.23 -117.10 104.83
N LEU A 28 -99.14 -118.12 103.98
CA LEU A 28 -99.65 -119.47 104.26
C LEU A 28 -98.69 -120.26 105.17
N ALA A 29 -97.40 -119.95 105.12
CA ALA A 29 -96.36 -120.48 105.99
C ALA A 29 -95.11 -119.56 105.91
N GLU A 30 -94.30 -119.46 106.97
CA GLU A 30 -93.05 -118.70 106.93
C GLU A 30 -92.02 -119.37 106.01
N PRO A 31 -91.35 -118.62 105.11
CA PRO A 31 -90.42 -119.19 104.15
C PRO A 31 -89.18 -119.79 104.84
N ALA A 32 -89.00 -121.10 104.69
CA ALA A 32 -87.84 -121.85 105.18
C ALA A 32 -86.63 -121.63 104.27
N GLY A 33 -85.92 -120.51 104.46
CA GLY A 33 -84.64 -120.22 103.79
C GLY A 33 -84.46 -118.76 103.39
N THR A 34 -83.21 -118.31 103.38
CA THR A 34 -82.82 -116.92 103.06
C THR A 34 -83.01 -116.59 101.58
N PRO A 35 -83.67 -115.46 101.22
CA PRO A 35 -83.86 -115.07 99.83
C PRO A 35 -82.54 -114.62 99.15
N PRO A 36 -82.29 -114.96 97.87
CA PRO A 36 -81.10 -114.54 97.14
C PRO A 36 -81.16 -113.06 96.75
N LYS A 37 -79.99 -112.40 96.73
CA LYS A 37 -79.85 -110.97 96.41
C LYS A 37 -80.31 -110.64 94.97
N PRO A 38 -80.99 -109.51 94.73
CA PRO A 38 -81.43 -109.09 93.39
C PRO A 38 -80.26 -108.80 92.45
N ILE A 39 -80.33 -109.34 91.22
CA ILE A 39 -79.44 -109.00 90.11
C ILE A 39 -79.93 -107.68 89.50
N GLN A 40 -79.07 -106.66 89.50
CA GLN A 40 -79.34 -105.42 88.76
C GLN A 40 -78.81 -105.54 87.32
N PRO A 41 -79.54 -105.03 86.31
CA PRO A 41 -79.07 -105.02 84.93
C PRO A 41 -77.83 -104.15 84.77
N LEU A 42 -76.86 -104.66 84.00
CA LEU A 42 -75.64 -103.96 83.62
C LEU A 42 -76.00 -102.73 82.78
N THR A 43 -76.06 -101.55 83.40
CA THR A 43 -76.14 -100.30 82.67
C THR A 43 -74.81 -100.11 81.95
N ASN A 44 -74.80 -100.25 80.63
CA ASN A 44 -73.69 -99.76 79.80
C ASN A 44 -73.63 -98.24 79.97
N SER A 45 -72.87 -97.80 80.97
CA SER A 45 -72.47 -96.42 81.20
C SER A 45 -71.44 -96.01 80.15
N LYS A 46 -71.84 -96.01 78.86
CA LYS A 46 -71.27 -95.02 77.96
C LYS A 46 -71.72 -93.69 78.54
N SER A 47 -70.77 -92.92 79.08
CA SER A 47 -71.04 -91.65 79.74
C SER A 47 -72.07 -90.86 78.94
N SER A 48 -73.07 -90.27 79.60
CA SER A 48 -74.11 -89.50 78.92
C SER A 48 -73.53 -88.44 77.96
N GLU A 49 -72.30 -87.99 78.21
CA GLU A 49 -71.49 -87.13 77.36
C GLU A 49 -71.13 -87.76 76.01
N ASN A 50 -70.69 -89.03 75.96
CA ASN A 50 -70.35 -89.72 74.70
C ASN A 50 -71.54 -89.84 73.73
N ILE A 51 -72.77 -90.00 74.25
CA ILE A 51 -73.97 -90.09 73.42
C ILE A 51 -74.37 -88.71 72.87
N LYS A 52 -74.26 -87.66 73.69
CA LYS A 52 -74.51 -86.28 73.25
C LYS A 52 -73.51 -85.85 72.18
N GLU A 53 -72.23 -86.12 72.39
CA GLU A 53 -71.16 -85.83 71.44
C GLU A 53 -71.37 -86.57 70.10
N ASN A 54 -71.78 -87.85 70.11
CA ASN A 54 -72.07 -88.60 68.89
C ASN A 54 -73.29 -88.06 68.11
N ILE A 55 -74.30 -87.55 68.83
CA ILE A 55 -75.48 -86.92 68.20
C ILE A 55 -75.10 -85.56 67.60
N GLU A 56 -74.33 -84.75 68.33
CA GLU A 56 -73.80 -83.46 67.86
C GLU A 56 -72.89 -83.63 66.64
N GLU A 57 -72.03 -84.64 66.65
CA GLU A 57 -71.15 -84.98 65.52
C GLU A 57 -71.96 -85.38 64.28
N LYS A 58 -73.03 -86.16 64.44
CA LYS A 58 -73.94 -86.51 63.33
C LYS A 58 -74.69 -85.31 62.76
N LEU A 59 -75.13 -84.38 63.61
CA LEU A 59 -75.77 -83.13 63.18
C LEU A 59 -74.76 -82.24 62.46
N LYS A 60 -73.56 -82.08 63.01
CA LYS A 60 -72.45 -81.33 62.39
C LYS A 60 -72.05 -81.93 61.03
N ALA A 61 -71.94 -83.25 60.91
CA ALA A 61 -71.66 -83.93 59.65
C ALA A 61 -72.82 -83.81 58.63
N ALA A 62 -74.06 -83.63 59.07
CA ALA A 62 -75.19 -83.33 58.18
C ALA A 62 -75.13 -81.87 57.70
N ASP A 63 -74.79 -80.92 58.58
CA ASP A 63 -74.60 -79.51 58.23
C ASP A 63 -73.40 -79.29 57.31
N GLU A 64 -72.27 -79.95 57.55
CA GLU A 64 -71.10 -79.92 56.66
C GLU A 64 -71.42 -80.49 55.27
N ARG A 65 -72.22 -81.56 55.19
CA ARG A 65 -72.71 -82.08 53.90
C ARG A 65 -73.61 -81.08 53.18
N ARG A 66 -74.53 -80.43 53.90
CA ARG A 66 -75.39 -79.36 53.34
C ARG A 66 -74.54 -78.21 52.80
N LEU A 67 -73.59 -77.72 53.60
CA LEU A 67 -72.70 -76.64 53.24
C LEU A 67 -71.81 -77.01 52.04
N SER A 68 -71.28 -78.24 52.00
CA SER A 68 -70.50 -78.75 50.88
C SER A 68 -71.31 -78.81 49.58
N LEU A 69 -72.57 -79.27 49.64
CA LEU A 69 -73.45 -79.28 48.46
C LEU A 69 -73.79 -77.87 47.97
N GLU A 70 -74.01 -76.93 48.89
CA GLU A 70 -74.24 -75.52 48.55
C GLU A 70 -72.99 -74.89 47.95
N ALA A 71 -71.81 -75.09 48.55
CA ALA A 71 -70.53 -74.64 48.02
C ALA A 71 -70.25 -75.19 46.62
N ASN A 72 -70.52 -76.48 46.38
CA ASN A 72 -70.38 -77.10 45.06
C ASN A 72 -71.34 -76.47 44.03
N LYS A 73 -72.60 -76.18 44.42
CA LYS A 73 -73.54 -75.47 43.54
C LYS A 73 -73.04 -74.06 43.21
N MET A 74 -72.54 -73.33 44.20
CA MET A 74 -71.98 -71.99 44.00
C MET A 74 -70.74 -72.03 43.12
N ALA A 75 -69.84 -73.00 43.29
CA ALA A 75 -68.67 -73.19 42.45
C ALA A 75 -69.04 -73.49 40.99
N VAL A 76 -70.05 -74.33 40.75
CA VAL A 76 -70.56 -74.60 39.40
C VAL A 76 -71.17 -73.36 38.75
N LEU A 77 -71.93 -72.56 39.50
CA LEU A 77 -72.49 -71.30 39.01
C LEU A 77 -71.39 -70.28 38.69
N ALA A 78 -70.41 -70.12 39.58
CA ALA A 78 -69.26 -69.25 39.36
C ALA A 78 -68.45 -69.66 38.12
N ALA A 79 -68.22 -70.97 37.92
CA ALA A 79 -67.53 -71.48 36.73
C ALA A 79 -68.32 -71.18 35.43
N LYS A 80 -69.65 -71.27 35.45
CA LYS A 80 -70.49 -70.91 34.29
C LYS A 80 -70.42 -69.41 33.99
N LEU A 81 -70.48 -68.56 35.01
CA LEU A 81 -70.36 -67.10 34.86
C LEU A 81 -68.97 -66.71 34.32
N SER A 82 -67.91 -67.28 34.88
CA SER A 82 -66.53 -67.07 34.40
C SER A 82 -66.39 -67.45 32.92
N LYS A 83 -66.95 -68.58 32.48
CA LYS A 83 -66.93 -68.98 31.08
C LYS A 83 -67.67 -68.01 30.15
N ILE A 84 -68.77 -67.41 30.62
CA ILE A 84 -69.51 -66.38 29.85
C ILE A 84 -68.68 -65.11 29.74
N GLU A 85 -68.03 -64.69 30.84
CA GLU A 85 -67.15 -63.52 30.87
C GLU A 85 -65.93 -63.71 29.96
N GLU A 86 -65.27 -64.87 30.00
CA GLU A 86 -64.16 -65.23 29.11
C GLU A 86 -64.59 -65.21 27.63
N ALA A 87 -65.78 -65.72 27.31
CA ALA A 87 -66.32 -65.68 25.95
C ALA A 87 -66.59 -64.24 25.48
N SER A 88 -67.14 -63.38 26.36
CA SER A 88 -67.33 -61.95 26.06
C SER A 88 -66.01 -61.25 25.84
N LYS A 89 -65.04 -61.45 26.74
CA LYS A 89 -63.70 -60.86 26.63
C LYS A 89 -63.01 -61.28 25.33
N LYS A 90 -63.10 -62.56 24.96
CA LYS A 90 -62.52 -63.08 23.72
C LYS A 90 -63.15 -62.46 22.47
N LYS A 91 -64.46 -62.22 22.49
CA LYS A 91 -65.16 -61.52 21.39
C LYS A 91 -64.66 -60.07 21.27
N ASP A 92 -64.54 -59.36 22.38
CA ASP A 92 -64.07 -57.97 22.38
C ASP A 92 -62.60 -57.87 21.96
N GLU A 93 -61.76 -58.81 22.38
CA GLU A 93 -60.36 -58.91 22.00
C GLU A 93 -60.20 -59.17 20.49
N GLN A 94 -61.00 -60.08 19.91
CA GLN A 94 -61.01 -60.31 18.47
C GLN A 94 -61.47 -59.06 17.69
N ASN A 95 -62.48 -58.35 18.18
CA ASN A 95 -62.93 -57.10 17.56
C ASN A 95 -61.83 -56.02 17.63
N ASN A 96 -61.16 -55.88 18.76
CA ASN A 96 -60.06 -54.93 18.91
C ASN A 96 -58.89 -55.26 17.98
N VAL A 97 -58.49 -56.53 17.89
CA VAL A 97 -57.44 -56.98 16.96
C VAL A 97 -57.82 -56.67 15.51
N PHE A 98 -59.07 -56.91 15.12
CA PHE A 98 -59.54 -56.60 13.78
C PHE A 98 -59.48 -55.09 13.48
N VAL A 99 -59.93 -54.26 14.43
CA VAL A 99 -59.90 -52.80 14.30
C VAL A 99 -58.45 -52.29 14.22
N THR A 100 -57.55 -52.77 15.07
CA THR A 100 -56.14 -52.33 15.07
C THR A 100 -55.43 -52.76 13.80
N GLN A 101 -55.57 -54.02 13.37
CA GLN A 101 -54.95 -54.51 12.14
C GLN A 101 -55.46 -53.77 10.90
N THR A 102 -56.76 -53.49 10.82
CA THR A 102 -57.34 -52.75 9.70
C THR A 102 -56.83 -51.31 9.67
N LYS A 103 -56.72 -50.67 10.85
CA LYS A 103 -56.17 -49.32 10.97
C LYS A 103 -54.69 -49.28 10.57
N GLU A 104 -53.87 -50.18 11.11
CA GLU A 104 -52.44 -50.28 10.81
C GLU A 104 -52.19 -50.55 9.32
N ALA A 105 -53.00 -51.41 8.68
CA ALA A 105 -52.90 -51.67 7.26
C ALA A 105 -53.23 -50.44 6.39
N LEU A 106 -54.23 -49.64 6.81
CA LEU A 106 -54.56 -48.39 6.14
C LEU A 106 -53.44 -47.36 6.33
N ASP A 107 -52.96 -47.20 7.56
CA ASP A 107 -51.88 -46.26 7.90
C ASP A 107 -50.61 -46.61 7.10
N GLN A 108 -50.20 -47.89 7.05
CA GLN A 108 -49.07 -48.35 6.23
C GLN A 108 -49.25 -48.05 4.75
N LYS A 109 -50.47 -48.24 4.21
CA LYS A 109 -50.76 -47.95 2.80
C LYS A 109 -50.63 -46.45 2.53
N MET A 110 -51.14 -45.60 3.42
CA MET A 110 -51.04 -44.14 3.29
C MET A 110 -49.60 -43.65 3.38
N GLU A 111 -48.82 -44.20 4.33
CA GLU A 111 -47.39 -43.90 4.48
C GLU A 111 -46.63 -44.26 3.20
N LEU A 112 -46.86 -45.47 2.67
CA LEU A 112 -46.22 -45.92 1.42
C LEU A 112 -46.57 -45.03 0.22
N TYR A 113 -47.81 -44.54 0.11
CA TYR A 113 -48.16 -43.56 -0.93
C TYR A 113 -47.45 -42.23 -0.74
N SER A 114 -47.32 -41.76 0.50
CA SER A 114 -46.60 -40.53 0.82
C SER A 114 -45.13 -40.65 0.48
N GLU A 115 -44.46 -41.71 0.95
CA GLU A 115 -43.06 -42.00 0.68
C GLU A 115 -42.78 -42.13 -0.82
N ASN A 116 -43.61 -42.86 -1.57
CA ASN A 116 -43.45 -42.99 -3.02
C ASN A 116 -43.59 -41.64 -3.74
N ARG A 117 -44.55 -40.81 -3.31
CA ARG A 117 -44.75 -39.47 -3.87
C ARG A 117 -43.54 -38.57 -3.56
N GLU A 118 -43.03 -38.62 -2.35
CA GLU A 118 -41.87 -37.84 -1.93
C GLU A 118 -40.60 -38.29 -2.65
N ALA A 119 -40.39 -39.60 -2.81
CA ALA A 119 -39.28 -40.17 -3.57
C ALA A 119 -39.31 -39.69 -5.04
N TYR A 120 -40.49 -39.71 -5.67
CA TYR A 120 -40.65 -39.21 -7.04
C TYR A 120 -40.34 -37.71 -7.17
N ILE A 121 -40.85 -36.89 -6.24
CA ILE A 121 -40.57 -35.45 -6.21
C ILE A 121 -39.08 -35.19 -5.96
N SER A 122 -38.46 -35.97 -5.07
CA SER A 122 -37.03 -35.87 -4.76
C SER A 122 -36.16 -36.20 -5.97
N ASP A 123 -36.47 -37.27 -6.71
CA ASP A 123 -35.78 -37.64 -7.95
C ASP A 123 -35.87 -36.53 -9.01
N LEU A 124 -37.07 -35.95 -9.22
CA LEU A 124 -37.25 -34.81 -10.13
C LEU A 124 -36.42 -33.59 -9.71
N LYS A 125 -36.41 -33.26 -8.42
CA LYS A 125 -35.60 -32.16 -7.87
C LYS A 125 -34.11 -32.39 -8.07
N ASN A 126 -33.64 -33.63 -7.88
CA ASN A 126 -32.23 -33.99 -8.08
C ASN A 126 -31.84 -33.87 -9.56
N LYS A 127 -32.64 -34.39 -10.48
CA LYS A 127 -32.42 -34.23 -11.94
C LYS A 127 -32.37 -32.77 -12.36
N LEU A 128 -33.26 -31.94 -11.82
CA LEU A 128 -33.24 -30.49 -12.09
C LEU A 128 -31.97 -29.83 -11.54
N ARG A 129 -31.55 -30.20 -10.32
CA ARG A 129 -30.31 -29.69 -9.73
C ARG A 129 -29.08 -30.06 -10.57
N ASP A 130 -28.99 -31.31 -11.02
CA ASP A 130 -27.88 -31.77 -11.87
C ASP A 130 -27.85 -31.05 -13.21
N HIS A 131 -29.01 -30.81 -13.82
CA HIS A 131 -29.12 -30.01 -15.04
C HIS A 131 -28.62 -28.58 -14.82
N LEU A 132 -29.03 -27.91 -13.74
CA LEU A 132 -28.57 -26.56 -13.40
C LEU A 132 -27.05 -26.51 -13.18
N VAL A 133 -26.49 -27.49 -12.48
CA VAL A 133 -25.03 -27.62 -12.33
C VAL A 133 -24.34 -27.80 -13.69
N GLY A 134 -24.93 -28.57 -14.60
CA GLY A 134 -24.44 -28.72 -15.98
C GLY A 134 -24.44 -27.40 -16.75
N VAL A 135 -25.54 -26.64 -16.68
CA VAL A 135 -25.66 -25.31 -17.31
C VAL A 135 -24.64 -24.33 -16.73
N ASP A 136 -24.44 -24.31 -15.41
CA ASP A 136 -23.46 -23.43 -14.77
C ASP A 136 -22.02 -23.78 -15.15
N LYS A 137 -21.71 -25.08 -15.29
CA LYS A 137 -20.40 -25.52 -15.80
C LYS A 137 -20.18 -25.04 -17.23
N ALA A 138 -21.18 -25.20 -18.10
CA ALA A 138 -21.11 -24.71 -19.48
C ALA A 138 -20.91 -23.19 -19.52
N ARG A 139 -21.68 -22.42 -18.71
CA ARG A 139 -21.55 -20.97 -18.59
C ARG A 139 -20.12 -20.57 -18.22
N LYS A 140 -19.54 -21.20 -17.18
CA LYS A 140 -18.17 -20.92 -16.74
C LYS A 140 -17.11 -21.25 -17.80
N ILE A 141 -17.30 -22.31 -18.58
CA ILE A 141 -16.40 -22.66 -19.69
C ILE A 141 -16.43 -21.56 -20.76
N PHE A 142 -17.61 -21.12 -21.18
CA PHE A 142 -17.73 -20.07 -22.19
C PHE A 142 -17.21 -18.71 -21.70
N GLU A 143 -17.44 -18.38 -20.43
CA GLU A 143 -16.92 -17.18 -19.79
C GLU A 143 -15.38 -17.19 -19.80
N LYS A 144 -14.76 -18.29 -19.36
CA LYS A 144 -13.30 -18.46 -19.39
C LYS A 144 -12.72 -18.35 -20.80
N GLN A 145 -13.33 -19.02 -21.79
CA GLN A 145 -12.90 -18.93 -23.19
C GLN A 145 -12.98 -17.50 -23.72
N THR A 146 -14.04 -16.76 -23.35
CA THR A 146 -14.21 -15.36 -23.75
C THR A 146 -13.15 -14.46 -23.12
N GLU A 147 -12.82 -14.68 -21.85
CA GLU A 147 -11.76 -13.94 -21.15
C GLU A 147 -10.38 -14.23 -21.74
N GLU A 148 -10.08 -15.50 -22.04
CA GLU A 148 -8.83 -15.92 -22.69
C GLU A 148 -8.66 -15.24 -24.06
N ILE A 149 -9.71 -15.25 -24.90
CA ILE A 149 -9.69 -14.59 -26.21
C ILE A 149 -9.49 -13.06 -26.06
N LYS A 150 -10.18 -12.42 -25.11
CA LYS A 150 -9.99 -10.98 -24.84
C LYS A 150 -8.55 -10.67 -24.44
N ALA A 151 -7.98 -11.44 -23.52
CA ALA A 151 -6.59 -11.26 -23.08
C ALA A 151 -5.60 -11.45 -24.24
N GLU A 152 -5.82 -12.43 -25.12
CA GLU A 152 -4.97 -12.64 -26.29
C GLU A 152 -5.03 -11.47 -27.28
N ILE A 153 -6.22 -10.92 -27.51
CA ILE A 153 -6.41 -9.73 -28.37
C ILE A 153 -5.68 -8.51 -27.77
N ASP A 154 -5.86 -8.27 -26.47
CA ASP A 154 -5.21 -7.14 -25.79
C ASP A 154 -3.68 -7.24 -25.83
N GLU A 155 -3.14 -8.45 -25.62
CA GLU A 155 -1.71 -8.72 -25.71
C GLU A 155 -1.19 -8.46 -27.14
N LYS A 156 -1.90 -8.92 -28.17
CA LYS A 156 -1.56 -8.66 -29.58
C LYS A 156 -1.59 -7.16 -29.91
N LEU A 157 -2.60 -6.42 -29.46
CA LEU A 157 -2.69 -4.98 -29.66
C LEU A 157 -1.54 -4.23 -28.95
N LYS A 158 -1.20 -4.66 -27.73
CA LYS A 158 -0.07 -4.10 -26.98
C LYS A 158 1.26 -4.34 -27.70
N GLN A 159 1.51 -5.55 -28.19
CA GLN A 159 2.70 -5.89 -28.97
C GLN A 159 2.77 -5.07 -30.28
N ALA A 160 1.66 -4.96 -31.01
CA ALA A 160 1.59 -4.16 -32.23
C ALA A 160 1.89 -2.68 -31.96
N LYS A 161 1.38 -2.13 -30.84
CA LYS A 161 1.68 -0.76 -30.41
C LYS A 161 3.17 -0.57 -30.12
N VAL A 162 3.78 -1.48 -29.34
CA VAL A 162 5.22 -1.41 -29.03
C VAL A 162 6.05 -1.45 -30.30
N GLN A 163 5.76 -2.38 -31.22
CA GLN A 163 6.47 -2.47 -32.49
C GLN A 163 6.32 -1.19 -33.34
N ARG A 164 5.12 -0.61 -33.38
CA ARG A 164 4.86 0.65 -34.08
C ARG A 164 5.68 1.79 -33.49
N ASP A 165 5.66 1.93 -32.16
CA ASP A 165 6.34 3.01 -31.46
C ASP A 165 7.87 2.86 -31.56
N GLU A 166 8.40 1.63 -31.52
CA GLU A 166 9.83 1.35 -31.78
C GLU A 166 10.23 1.73 -33.21
N ASN A 167 9.40 1.41 -34.21
CA ASN A 167 9.69 1.78 -35.59
C ASN A 167 9.70 3.30 -35.78
N ILE A 168 8.72 4.00 -35.21
CA ILE A 168 8.66 5.47 -35.21
C ILE A 168 9.91 6.05 -34.54
N LYS A 169 10.31 5.51 -33.37
CA LYS A 169 11.51 5.94 -32.66
C LYS A 169 12.77 5.78 -33.52
N LYS A 170 12.93 4.64 -34.20
CA LYS A 170 14.06 4.42 -35.14
C LYS A 170 14.12 5.46 -36.26
N ILE A 171 12.96 5.85 -36.80
CA ILE A 171 12.88 6.90 -37.83
C ILE A 171 13.27 8.26 -37.23
N GLN A 172 12.74 8.61 -36.06
CA GLN A 172 13.07 9.86 -35.36
C GLN A 172 14.57 9.95 -35.03
N ASP A 173 15.16 8.87 -34.55
CA ASP A 173 16.60 8.82 -34.23
C ASP A 173 17.46 9.02 -35.49
N ARG A 174 17.09 8.41 -36.63
CA ARG A 174 17.78 8.64 -37.91
C ARG A 174 17.67 10.09 -38.39
N LEU A 175 16.48 10.69 -38.27
CA LEU A 175 16.27 12.10 -38.65
C LEU A 175 17.11 13.03 -37.77
N LYS A 176 17.15 12.77 -36.46
CA LYS A 176 17.97 13.53 -35.51
C LYS A 176 19.46 13.42 -35.83
N GLN A 177 19.95 12.23 -36.18
CA GLN A 177 21.34 12.03 -36.62
C GLN A 177 21.65 12.83 -37.90
N HIS A 178 20.74 12.85 -38.88
CA HIS A 178 20.90 13.66 -40.09
C HIS A 178 20.94 15.16 -39.78
N GLU A 179 20.09 15.64 -38.88
CA GLU A 179 20.08 17.03 -38.44
C GLU A 179 21.38 17.43 -37.74
N GLU A 180 21.89 16.57 -36.85
CA GLU A 180 23.19 16.74 -36.19
C GLU A 180 24.33 16.77 -37.20
N GLN A 181 24.34 15.89 -38.20
CA GLN A 181 25.33 15.90 -39.26
C GLN A 181 25.28 17.20 -40.07
N ALA A 182 24.09 17.66 -40.46
CA ALA A 182 23.92 18.91 -41.18
C ALA A 182 24.41 20.11 -40.35
N LYS A 183 24.16 20.10 -39.04
CA LYS A 183 24.69 21.11 -38.12
C LYS A 183 26.22 21.11 -38.08
N ARG A 184 26.86 19.94 -37.93
CA ARG A 184 28.33 19.82 -37.96
C ARG A 184 28.93 20.34 -39.27
N VAL A 185 28.30 20.05 -40.41
CA VAL A 185 28.75 20.55 -41.72
C VAL A 185 28.64 22.06 -41.81
N ARG A 186 27.54 22.66 -41.33
CA ARG A 186 27.38 24.13 -41.26
C ARG A 186 28.44 24.78 -40.36
N GLU A 187 28.66 24.23 -39.17
CA GLU A 187 29.68 24.73 -38.23
C GLU A 187 31.09 24.66 -38.84
N ALA A 188 31.43 23.55 -39.49
CA ALA A 188 32.72 23.38 -40.17
C ALA A 188 32.89 24.35 -41.36
N LEU A 189 31.81 24.68 -42.07
CA LEU A 189 31.84 25.69 -43.13
C LEU A 189 32.03 27.09 -42.54
N ASP A 190 31.30 27.44 -41.48
CA ASP A 190 31.42 28.73 -40.79
C ASP A 190 32.83 28.96 -40.25
N GLU A 191 33.48 27.93 -39.69
CA GLU A 191 34.88 28.00 -39.25
C GLU A 191 35.84 28.28 -40.42
N LYS A 192 35.65 27.62 -41.56
CA LYS A 192 36.45 27.88 -42.77
C LYS A 192 36.27 29.31 -43.27
N VAL A 193 35.02 29.80 -43.29
CA VAL A 193 34.70 31.18 -43.69
C VAL A 193 35.39 32.17 -42.75
N LYS A 194 35.26 32.01 -41.44
CA LYS A 194 35.95 32.85 -40.44
C LYS A 194 37.47 32.85 -40.62
N LYS A 195 38.06 31.70 -40.92
CA LYS A 195 39.50 31.60 -41.18
C LYS A 195 39.90 32.39 -42.44
N CYS A 196 39.16 32.25 -43.54
CA CYS A 196 39.40 33.03 -44.76
C CYS A 196 39.22 34.54 -44.53
N GLU A 197 38.20 34.96 -43.79
CA GLU A 197 38.00 36.36 -43.42
C GLU A 197 39.18 36.92 -42.62
N LEU A 198 39.70 36.14 -41.67
CA LEU A 198 40.87 36.53 -40.88
C LEU A 198 42.13 36.64 -41.75
N GLU A 199 42.35 35.68 -42.65
CA GLU A 199 43.46 35.72 -43.60
C GLU A 199 43.40 36.95 -44.52
N ILE A 200 42.20 37.28 -45.03
CA ILE A 200 41.99 38.49 -45.86
C ILE A 200 42.27 39.75 -45.04
N LYS A 201 41.73 39.86 -43.81
CA LYS A 201 42.00 41.00 -42.91
C LYS A 201 43.48 41.17 -42.63
N ASN A 202 44.19 40.09 -42.35
CA ASN A 202 45.63 40.11 -42.10
C ASN A 202 46.40 40.58 -43.34
N LYS A 203 46.06 40.09 -44.54
CA LYS A 203 46.70 40.54 -45.79
C LYS A 203 46.44 42.03 -46.07
N LEU A 204 45.23 42.52 -45.82
CA LEU A 204 44.90 43.94 -45.96
C LEU A 204 45.69 44.80 -44.97
N GLN A 205 45.80 44.37 -43.72
CA GLN A 205 46.57 45.06 -42.70
C GLN A 205 48.06 45.12 -43.06
N GLN A 206 48.66 44.01 -43.49
CA GLN A 206 50.05 43.99 -43.97
C GLN A 206 50.27 44.89 -45.18
N ALA A 207 49.33 44.92 -46.13
CA ALA A 207 49.41 45.81 -47.29
C ALA A 207 49.35 47.28 -46.87
N LYS A 208 48.50 47.62 -45.89
CA LYS A 208 48.42 48.96 -45.31
C LYS A 208 49.72 49.36 -44.61
N GLU A 209 50.27 48.50 -43.77
CA GLU A 209 51.54 48.74 -43.07
C GLU A 209 52.70 48.95 -44.06
N ARG A 210 52.80 48.12 -45.11
CA ARG A 210 53.80 48.31 -46.16
C ARG A 210 53.66 49.66 -46.86
N ARG A 211 52.42 50.09 -47.15
CA ARG A 211 52.14 51.40 -47.74
C ARG A 211 52.58 52.54 -46.81
N GLU A 212 52.27 52.45 -45.52
CA GLU A 212 52.67 53.44 -44.51
C GLU A 212 54.19 53.51 -44.34
N ILE A 213 54.89 52.37 -44.37
CA ILE A 213 56.36 52.32 -44.32
C ILE A 213 56.96 53.02 -45.54
N MET A 214 56.52 52.67 -46.75
CA MET A 214 57.01 53.32 -47.98
C MET A 214 56.74 54.84 -47.98
N GLU A 215 55.57 55.27 -47.51
CA GLU A 215 55.24 56.69 -47.39
C GLU A 215 56.15 57.40 -46.38
N LYS A 216 56.39 56.80 -45.20
CA LYS A 216 57.33 57.32 -44.20
C LYS A 216 58.75 57.44 -44.76
N GLU A 217 59.23 56.40 -45.45
CA GLU A 217 60.55 56.40 -46.10
C GLU A 217 60.66 57.50 -47.17
N GLN A 218 59.62 57.71 -47.97
CA GLN A 218 59.58 58.81 -48.96
C GLN A 218 59.61 60.19 -48.29
N ILE A 219 58.81 60.39 -47.24
CA ILE A 219 58.79 61.63 -46.46
C ILE A 219 60.15 61.89 -45.83
N GLU A 220 60.80 60.86 -45.27
CA GLU A 220 62.12 60.98 -44.65
C GLU A 220 63.21 61.32 -45.68
N LYS A 221 63.19 60.69 -46.86
CA LYS A 221 64.08 61.06 -47.99
C LYS A 221 63.92 62.53 -48.39
N LEU A 222 62.68 63.01 -48.50
CA LEU A 222 62.40 64.42 -48.79
C LEU A 222 62.87 65.36 -47.67
N ARG A 223 62.70 64.97 -46.41
CA ARG A 223 63.22 65.73 -45.25
C ARG A 223 64.74 65.81 -45.30
N LEU A 224 65.43 64.70 -45.52
CA LEU A 224 66.89 64.65 -45.62
C LEU A 224 67.41 65.51 -46.79
N GLN A 225 66.80 65.39 -47.97
CA GLN A 225 67.15 66.21 -49.13
C GLN A 225 66.97 67.71 -48.84
N ASN A 226 65.88 68.10 -48.18
CA ASN A 226 65.64 69.48 -47.78
C ASN A 226 66.66 69.97 -46.74
N THR A 227 67.06 69.12 -45.78
CA THR A 227 68.13 69.44 -44.82
C THR A 227 69.45 69.67 -45.54
N ILE A 228 69.87 68.78 -46.44
CA ILE A 228 71.09 68.92 -47.25
C ILE A 228 71.04 70.21 -48.09
N ARG A 229 69.90 70.51 -48.72
CA ARG A 229 69.72 71.75 -49.47
C ARG A 229 69.87 72.98 -48.57
N LYS A 230 69.32 72.95 -47.35
CA LYS A 230 69.46 74.02 -46.37
C LYS A 230 70.91 74.18 -45.91
N THR A 231 71.60 73.10 -45.56
CA THR A 231 73.00 73.15 -45.11
C THR A 231 73.90 73.69 -46.22
N HIS A 232 73.72 73.24 -47.46
CA HIS A 232 74.46 73.75 -48.60
C HIS A 232 74.17 75.25 -48.85
N SER A 233 72.90 75.67 -48.74
CA SER A 233 72.55 77.09 -48.83
C SER A 233 73.18 77.93 -47.72
N THR A 234 73.26 77.41 -46.49
CA THR A 234 73.94 78.09 -45.37
C THR A 234 75.45 78.13 -45.56
N GLU A 235 76.08 77.07 -46.08
CA GLU A 235 77.51 77.05 -46.41
C GLU A 235 77.84 78.08 -47.49
N ILE A 236 77.05 78.15 -48.57
CA ILE A 236 77.20 79.19 -49.59
C ILE A 236 77.09 80.58 -48.96
N ARG A 237 76.10 80.80 -48.08
CA ARG A 237 75.92 82.08 -47.40
C ARG A 237 77.12 82.43 -46.52
N LEU A 238 77.66 81.47 -45.76
CA LEU A 238 78.84 81.67 -44.92
C LEU A 238 80.08 81.99 -45.77
N ASN A 239 80.27 81.29 -46.90
CA ASN A 239 81.36 81.57 -47.82
C ASN A 239 81.25 82.97 -48.43
N LEU A 240 80.06 83.38 -48.88
CA LEU A 240 79.82 84.74 -49.37
C LEU A 240 80.06 85.80 -48.28
N GLU A 241 79.69 85.51 -47.02
CA GLU A 241 79.96 86.40 -45.89
C GLU A 241 81.47 86.51 -45.60
N ASN A 242 82.19 85.39 -45.65
CA ASN A 242 83.65 85.36 -45.49
C ASN A 242 84.36 86.13 -46.62
N GLU A 243 83.91 85.97 -47.86
CA GLU A 243 84.40 86.77 -49.00
C GLU A 243 84.08 88.25 -48.80
N ARG A 244 82.88 88.61 -48.33
CA ARG A 244 82.53 89.99 -48.01
C ARG A 244 83.46 90.58 -46.94
N LEU A 245 83.70 89.86 -45.86
CA LEU A 245 84.63 90.27 -44.80
C LEU A 245 86.06 90.44 -45.32
N SER A 246 86.52 89.54 -46.20
CA SER A 246 87.85 89.67 -46.82
C SER A 246 87.95 90.90 -47.73
N ILE A 247 86.89 91.19 -48.49
CA ILE A 247 86.79 92.42 -49.29
C ILE A 247 86.79 93.64 -48.38
N GLU A 248 86.03 93.62 -47.28
CA GLU A 248 85.95 94.70 -46.30
C GLU A 248 87.32 94.99 -45.67
N ASP A 249 88.06 93.96 -45.26
CA ASP A 249 89.45 94.05 -44.78
C ASP A 249 90.40 94.66 -45.81
N ILE A 250 90.30 94.26 -47.08
CA ILE A 250 91.11 94.84 -48.17
C ILE A 250 90.74 96.31 -48.37
N THR A 251 89.46 96.64 -48.31
CA THR A 251 88.95 98.00 -48.49
C THR A 251 89.43 98.90 -47.35
N GLU A 252 89.43 98.40 -46.11
CA GLU A 252 89.94 99.11 -44.95
C GLU A 252 91.46 99.31 -45.04
N LYS A 253 92.22 98.29 -45.48
CA LYS A 253 93.66 98.43 -45.76
C LYS A 253 93.92 99.48 -46.85
N LEU A 254 93.14 99.51 -47.92
CA LEU A 254 93.23 100.52 -48.96
C LEU A 254 92.90 101.91 -48.43
N LYS A 255 91.86 102.04 -47.59
CA LYS A 255 91.50 103.31 -46.93
C LYS A 255 92.63 103.81 -46.02
N ILE A 256 93.28 102.92 -45.26
CA ILE A 256 94.44 103.25 -44.42
C ILE A 256 95.63 103.68 -45.30
N ALA A 257 95.89 102.96 -46.40
CA ALA A 257 96.95 103.30 -47.34
C ALA A 257 96.68 104.66 -48.01
N GLU A 258 95.44 104.96 -48.35
CA GLU A 258 95.01 106.23 -48.93
C GLU A 258 95.14 107.37 -47.92
N GLN A 259 94.74 107.17 -46.65
CA GLN A 259 94.99 108.12 -45.57
C GLN A 259 96.48 108.38 -45.35
N LYS A 260 97.33 107.34 -45.42
CA LYS A 260 98.80 107.51 -45.34
C LYS A 260 99.34 108.29 -46.53
N ARG A 261 98.86 108.00 -47.75
CA ARG A 261 99.21 108.75 -48.96
C ARG A 261 98.78 110.21 -48.86
N GLN A 262 97.59 110.47 -48.30
CA GLN A 262 97.07 111.81 -48.05
C GLN A 262 97.95 112.56 -47.06
N LYS A 263 98.34 111.93 -45.93
CA LYS A 263 99.29 112.50 -44.96
C LYS A 263 100.67 112.78 -45.56
N GLU A 264 101.18 111.91 -46.44
CA GLU A 264 102.43 112.13 -47.17
C GLU A 264 102.31 113.30 -48.17
N LEU A 265 101.20 113.41 -48.88
CA LEU A 265 100.88 114.55 -49.73
C LEU A 265 100.77 115.84 -48.93
N GLU A 266 100.13 115.82 -47.77
CA GLU A 266 100.05 116.93 -46.83
C GLU A 266 101.44 117.36 -46.36
N LYS A 267 102.30 116.42 -45.95
CA LYS A 267 103.71 116.70 -45.61
C LYS A 267 104.49 117.32 -46.76
N LYS A 268 104.27 116.87 -48.00
CA LYS A 268 104.88 117.47 -49.19
C LYS A 268 104.34 118.87 -49.47
N LEU A 269 103.04 119.09 -49.25
CA LEU A 269 102.41 120.41 -49.35
C LEU A 269 102.94 121.37 -48.28
N GLU A 270 103.14 120.89 -47.05
CA GLU A 270 103.74 121.62 -45.93
C GLU A 270 105.18 122.03 -46.26
N LYS A 271 105.99 121.10 -46.79
CA LYS A 271 107.34 121.40 -47.31
C LYS A 271 107.32 122.40 -48.46
N SER A 272 106.34 122.32 -49.35
CA SER A 272 106.17 123.27 -50.45
C SER A 272 105.83 124.66 -49.91
N ARG A 273 104.91 124.77 -48.94
CA ARG A 273 104.57 126.01 -48.24
C ARG A 273 105.73 126.58 -47.45
N GLU A 274 106.56 125.73 -46.84
CA GLU A 274 107.75 126.16 -46.11
C GLU A 274 108.84 126.68 -47.05
N ASN A 275 109.04 126.03 -48.20
CA ASN A 275 109.88 126.56 -49.28
C ASN A 275 109.33 127.87 -49.86
N GLU A 276 108.02 128.00 -49.98
CA GLU A 276 107.36 129.24 -50.44
C GLU A 276 107.55 130.38 -49.43
N ARG A 277 107.39 130.13 -48.12
CA ARG A 277 107.76 131.09 -47.05
C ARG A 277 109.24 131.47 -47.11
N ARG A 278 110.12 130.51 -47.43
CA ARG A 278 111.56 130.76 -47.57
C ARG A 278 111.87 131.61 -48.80
N ALA A 279 111.19 131.36 -49.92
CA ALA A 279 111.29 132.17 -51.14
C ALA A 279 110.73 133.59 -50.93
N GLU A 280 109.67 133.72 -50.14
CA GLU A 280 109.07 135.01 -49.77
C GLU A 280 109.98 135.83 -48.84
N MET A 281 110.66 135.18 -47.90
CA MET A 281 111.68 135.80 -47.06
C MET A 281 112.88 136.29 -47.89
N VAL A 282 113.28 135.54 -48.93
CA VAL A 282 114.32 135.96 -49.88
C VAL A 282 113.84 137.14 -50.75
N ARG A 283 112.56 137.18 -51.16
CA ARG A 283 111.96 138.35 -51.86
C ARG A 283 111.93 139.60 -50.98
N GLN A 284 111.55 139.47 -49.71
CA GLN A 284 111.56 140.59 -48.75
C GLN A 284 112.98 141.09 -48.45
N ASN A 285 113.98 140.20 -48.42
CA ASN A 285 115.38 140.60 -48.25
C ASN A 285 115.95 141.25 -49.53
N LYS A 286 115.46 140.88 -50.72
CA LYS A 286 115.78 141.54 -52.00
C LYS A 286 115.16 142.93 -52.09
N GLU A 287 113.91 143.10 -51.66
CA GLU A 287 113.23 144.41 -51.58
C GLU A 287 113.89 145.35 -50.55
N LYS A 288 114.36 144.84 -49.41
CA LYS A 288 115.09 145.65 -48.41
C LYS A 288 116.44 146.19 -48.90
N ILE A 289 117.09 145.53 -49.86
CA ILE A 289 118.35 146.02 -50.45
C ILE A 289 118.09 147.06 -51.55
N SER A 290 116.96 146.96 -52.27
CA SER A 290 116.59 147.90 -53.33
C SER A 290 115.91 149.19 -52.84
N SER A 291 115.44 149.22 -51.59
CA SER A 291 114.70 150.36 -51.00
C SER A 291 115.57 151.30 -50.17
N GLN A 292 116.90 151.18 -50.22
CA GLN A 292 117.83 152.09 -49.54
C GLN A 292 118.68 152.96 -50.48
N GLU A 293 118.51 152.86 -51.81
CA GLU A 293 119.32 153.63 -52.77
C GLU A 293 118.61 154.82 -53.45
N GLU A 294 117.29 155.04 -53.32
CA GLU A 294 116.63 156.18 -53.98
C GLU A 294 115.45 156.79 -53.17
N GLU A 295 115.76 157.40 -52.02
CA GLU A 295 114.90 158.43 -51.39
C GLU A 295 115.74 159.48 -50.61
N GLN A 296 116.46 160.34 -51.36
CA GLN A 296 116.86 161.74 -51.07
C GLN A 296 117.76 162.20 -52.24
N GLU A 297 117.42 163.16 -53.11
CA GLU A 297 116.96 164.55 -52.87
C GLU A 297 115.92 164.99 -53.96
N THR A 298 114.80 165.69 -53.70
CA THR A 298 114.74 167.11 -53.31
C THR A 298 113.29 167.60 -53.01
N ALA A 299 113.08 168.22 -51.84
CA ALA A 299 112.17 169.35 -51.57
C ALA A 299 112.63 170.06 -50.29
N SER A 300 112.59 171.39 -50.26
CA SER A 300 112.90 172.25 -49.09
C SER A 300 111.63 172.91 -48.56
N SER A 301 111.60 173.22 -47.26
CA SER A 301 110.58 173.93 -46.43
C SER A 301 109.38 173.09 -45.94
N GLY A 302 109.13 172.93 -44.64
CA GLY A 302 109.77 173.47 -43.42
C GLY A 302 110.48 172.44 -42.56
#